data_AF-A0A2T6FPG0-F1
#
_entry.id   AF-A0A2T6FPG0-F1
#
_cell.length_a   1.000
_cell.length_b   1.000
_cell.length_c   1.000
_cell.angle_alpha   90.00
_cell.angle_beta   90.00
_cell.angle_gamma   90.00
#
_symmetry.space_group_name_H-M   'P 1'
#
loop_
_entity.id
_entity.type
_entity.pdbx_description
1 polymer ?
#
loop_
_entity_poly.entity_id
_entity_poly.type
_entity_poly.pdbx_seq_one_letter_code
_entity_poly.pdbx_strand_id
1 'polypeptide(L)'
;MHFFTPEQFTLVGLLADTILPRTDSPSATDVKVHITLDSMLGQVFDSAYQTTFKTQWLILENYLGQQKFLQLSPTDQVETLKSLELSQDENVVGAKKALVEFKQQVIAYYLTTEEIGEKFLNYLPIPGFYKPCISVDEVNNKAWAL
;
A
#
# COMPACT_ATOMS: atom_id res chain seq x y z
N MET A 1 14.81 -6.69 -8.57
CA MET A 1 14.29 -7.54 -7.49
C MET A 1 15.38 -7.70 -6.46
N HIS A 2 15.13 -7.17 -5.27
CA HIS A 2 16.08 -7.08 -4.17
C HIS A 2 15.59 -7.82 -2.93
N PHE A 3 14.28 -7.93 -2.72
CA PHE A 3 13.70 -8.56 -1.55
C PHE A 3 12.74 -9.71 -1.88
N PHE A 4 11.82 -9.50 -2.83
CA PHE A 4 10.83 -10.50 -3.21
C PHE A 4 11.33 -11.44 -4.31
N THR A 5 10.80 -12.67 -4.35
CA THR A 5 10.95 -13.55 -5.52
C THR A 5 10.09 -13.05 -6.70
N PRO A 6 10.30 -13.52 -7.94
CA PRO A 6 9.46 -13.13 -9.08
C PRO A 6 7.96 -13.41 -8.88
N GLU A 7 7.63 -14.55 -8.28
CA GLU A 7 6.26 -14.95 -8.00
C GLU A 7 5.64 -14.04 -6.93
N GLN A 8 6.38 -13.79 -5.85
CA GLN A 8 5.98 -12.86 -4.80
C GLN A 8 5.80 -11.44 -5.35
N PHE A 9 6.69 -10.98 -6.22
CA PHE A 9 6.63 -9.65 -6.81
C PHE A 9 5.35 -9.44 -7.64
N THR A 10 4.90 -10.50 -8.33
CA THR A 10 3.62 -10.50 -9.06
C THR A 10 2.44 -10.36 -8.09
N LEU A 11 2.45 -11.11 -6.98
CA LEU A 11 1.43 -11.00 -5.94
C LEU A 11 1.44 -9.61 -5.27
N VAL A 12 2.61 -9.05 -4.98
CA VAL A 12 2.78 -7.71 -4.40
C VAL A 12 2.16 -6.65 -5.30
N GLY A 13 2.39 -6.70 -6.61
CA GLY A 13 1.82 -5.76 -7.57
C GLY A 13 0.29 -5.83 -7.58
N LEU A 14 -0.28 -7.02 -7.70
CA LEU A 14 -1.73 -7.22 -7.67
C LEU A 14 -2.35 -6.77 -6.35
N LEU A 15 -1.71 -7.11 -5.22
CA LEU A 15 -2.20 -6.73 -3.90
C LEU A 15 -2.17 -5.21 -3.72
N ALA A 16 -1.09 -4.55 -4.17
CA ALA A 16 -0.97 -3.10 -4.14
C ALA A 16 -2.07 -2.42 -4.99
N ASP A 17 -2.34 -2.92 -6.20
CA ASP A 17 -3.42 -2.40 -7.05
C ASP A 17 -4.82 -2.74 -6.52
N THR A 18 -4.99 -3.81 -5.74
CA THR A 18 -6.27 -4.08 -5.06
C THR A 18 -6.53 -3.05 -3.96
N ILE A 19 -5.47 -2.60 -3.28
CA ILE A 19 -5.55 -1.59 -2.22
C ILE A 19 -5.74 -0.19 -2.81
N LEU A 20 -5.00 0.14 -3.88
CA LEU A 20 -5.06 1.42 -4.60
C LEU A 20 -5.24 1.14 -6.11
N PRO A 21 -6.48 0.83 -6.54
CA PRO A 21 -6.76 0.58 -7.94
C PRO A 21 -6.72 1.87 -8.74
N ARG A 22 -6.60 1.74 -10.06
CA ARG A 22 -6.77 2.87 -10.97
C ARG A 22 -8.22 3.36 -10.91
N THR A 23 -8.40 4.66 -10.65
CA THR A 23 -9.69 5.37 -10.70
C THR A 23 -9.53 6.61 -11.56
N ASP A 24 -9.92 7.78 -11.06
CA ASP A 24 -9.46 9.10 -11.50
C ASP A 24 -7.97 9.33 -11.21
N SER A 25 -7.39 8.64 -10.20
CA SER A 25 -5.95 8.60 -9.95
C SER A 25 -5.29 7.32 -10.53
N PRO A 26 -3.97 7.34 -10.75
CA PRO A 26 -3.20 6.13 -11.09
C PRO A 26 -3.36 5.01 -10.06
N SER A 27 -3.09 3.77 -10.43
CA SER A 27 -2.94 2.68 -9.47
C SER A 27 -1.59 2.73 -8.74
N ALA A 28 -1.43 1.90 -7.70
CA ALA A 28 -0.14 1.74 -7.03
C ALA A 28 0.98 1.29 -7.97
N THR A 29 0.71 0.38 -8.91
CA THR A 29 1.72 -0.09 -9.87
C THR A 29 2.04 0.93 -10.96
N ASP A 30 1.08 1.78 -11.34
CA ASP A 30 1.30 2.87 -12.30
C ASP A 30 2.38 3.84 -11.84
N VAL A 31 2.38 4.16 -10.54
CA VAL A 31 3.41 5.00 -9.88
C VAL A 31 4.50 4.17 -9.19
N LYS A 32 4.65 2.90 -9.60
CA LYS A 32 5.78 2.02 -9.25
C LYS A 32 5.96 1.72 -7.75
N VAL A 33 4.90 1.77 -6.94
CA VAL A 33 4.96 1.54 -5.49
C VAL A 33 5.60 0.18 -5.15
N HIS A 34 5.18 -0.89 -5.83
CA HIS A 34 5.74 -2.23 -5.65
C HIS A 34 7.26 -2.32 -5.92
N ILE A 35 7.80 -1.51 -6.85
CA ILE A 35 9.24 -1.44 -7.12
C ILE A 35 9.94 -0.70 -5.97
N THR A 36 9.40 0.44 -5.55
CA THR A 36 9.93 1.22 -4.41
C THR A 36 9.96 0.37 -3.15
N LEU A 37 8.88 -0.38 -2.89
CA LEU A 37 8.78 -1.27 -1.74
C LEU A 37 9.86 -2.37 -1.76
N ASP A 38 10.07 -3.05 -2.90
CA ASP A 38 11.12 -4.07 -3.06
C ASP A 38 12.53 -3.48 -2.84
N SER A 39 12.81 -2.30 -3.40
CA SER A 39 14.08 -1.61 -3.22
C SER A 39 14.29 -1.15 -1.76
N MET A 40 13.29 -0.57 -1.11
CA MET A 40 13.40 -0.13 0.28
C MET A 40 13.67 -1.30 1.21
N LEU A 41 12.93 -2.40 1.06
CA LEU A 41 13.13 -3.62 1.85
C LEU A 41 14.49 -4.27 1.58
N GLY A 42 14.90 -4.38 0.33
CA GLY A 42 16.13 -5.11 -0.03
C GLY A 42 17.42 -4.30 0.11
N GLN A 43 17.34 -2.96 0.13
CA GLN A 43 18.53 -2.10 0.02
C GLN A 43 18.64 -1.04 1.13
N VAL A 44 17.54 -0.69 1.81
CA VAL A 44 17.54 0.44 2.78
C VAL A 44 17.29 -0.03 4.20
N PHE A 45 16.27 -0.86 4.43
CA PHE A 45 15.94 -1.34 5.77
C PHE A 45 17.00 -2.29 6.32
N ASP A 46 17.20 -2.26 7.63
CA ASP A 46 18.13 -3.15 8.32
C ASP A 46 17.65 -4.61 8.34
N SER A 47 18.56 -5.53 8.70
CA SER A 47 18.28 -6.97 8.69
C SER A 47 17.21 -7.40 9.71
N ALA A 48 17.07 -6.66 10.82
CA ALA A 48 16.04 -6.95 11.82
C ALA A 48 14.66 -6.65 11.24
N TYR A 49 14.49 -5.49 10.63
CA TYR A 49 13.26 -5.10 9.96
C TYR A 49 12.92 -6.02 8.79
N GLN A 50 13.91 -6.33 7.93
CA GLN A 50 13.74 -7.27 6.82
C GLN A 50 13.23 -8.64 7.29
N THR A 51 13.75 -9.16 8.40
CA THR A 51 13.35 -10.46 8.95
C THR A 51 11.92 -10.42 9.49
N THR A 52 11.56 -9.36 10.21
CA THR A 52 10.19 -9.16 10.71
C THR A 52 9.20 -9.06 9.55
N PHE A 53 9.49 -8.23 8.55
CA PHE A 53 8.64 -8.06 7.39
C PHE A 53 8.49 -9.36 6.62
N LYS A 54 9.59 -10.09 6.36
CA LYS A 54 9.54 -11.39 5.66
C LYS A 54 8.67 -12.40 6.40
N THR A 55 8.76 -12.44 7.72
CA THR A 55 7.91 -13.34 8.54
C THR A 55 6.44 -13.00 8.40
N GLN A 56 6.09 -11.72 8.48
CA GLN A 56 4.71 -11.24 8.28
C GLN A 56 4.22 -11.51 6.86
N TRP A 57 5.05 -11.23 5.86
CA TRP A 57 4.75 -11.47 4.45
C TRP A 57 4.41 -12.94 4.18
N LEU A 58 5.21 -13.89 4.69
CA LEU A 58 4.95 -15.32 4.50
C LEU A 58 3.60 -15.77 5.09
N ILE A 59 3.18 -15.18 6.22
CA ILE A 59 1.89 -15.47 6.83
C ILE A 59 0.75 -14.99 5.91
N LEU A 60 0.87 -13.77 5.39
CA LEU A 60 -0.11 -13.19 4.45
C LEU A 60 -0.14 -13.96 3.12
N GLU A 61 1.03 -14.26 2.55
CA GLU A 61 1.17 -15.03 1.32
C GLU A 61 0.50 -16.39 1.44
N ASN A 62 0.72 -17.11 2.54
CA ASN A 62 0.07 -18.39 2.77
C ASN A 62 -1.45 -18.25 2.86
N TYR A 63 -1.95 -17.24 3.59
CA TYR A 63 -3.39 -16.99 3.67
C TYR A 63 -3.99 -16.71 2.29
N LEU A 64 -3.40 -15.80 1.51
CA LEU A 64 -3.86 -15.45 0.16
C LEU A 64 -3.77 -16.63 -0.81
N GLY A 65 -2.74 -17.48 -0.66
CA GLY A 65 -2.59 -18.72 -1.41
C GLY A 65 -3.72 -19.71 -1.16
N GLN A 66 -4.15 -19.87 0.11
CA GLN A 66 -5.31 -20.71 0.46
C GLN A 66 -6.62 -20.19 -0.14
N GLN A 67 -6.77 -18.85 -0.24
CA GLN A 67 -7.92 -18.22 -0.90
C GLN A 67 -7.81 -18.21 -2.43
N LYS A 68 -6.69 -18.70 -3.01
CA LYS A 68 -6.38 -18.63 -4.44
C LYS A 68 -6.51 -17.22 -5.00
N PHE A 69 -6.04 -16.22 -4.23
CA PHE A 69 -6.27 -14.80 -4.48
C PHE A 69 -5.97 -14.34 -5.92
N LEU A 70 -4.88 -14.84 -6.53
CA LEU A 70 -4.48 -14.52 -7.92
C LEU A 70 -5.52 -14.93 -8.98
N GLN A 71 -6.43 -15.85 -8.65
CA GLN A 71 -7.46 -16.38 -9.57
C GLN A 71 -8.84 -15.75 -9.34
N LEU A 72 -8.98 -14.94 -8.30
CA LEU A 72 -10.24 -14.30 -7.95
C LEU A 72 -10.57 -13.14 -8.90
N SER A 73 -11.86 -12.82 -9.00
CA SER A 73 -12.29 -11.59 -9.66
C SER A 73 -11.84 -10.36 -8.85
N PRO A 74 -11.70 -9.16 -9.46
CA PRO A 74 -11.32 -7.96 -8.73
C PRO A 74 -12.25 -7.65 -7.54
N THR A 75 -13.56 -7.91 -7.69
CA THR A 75 -14.54 -7.72 -6.60
C THR A 75 -14.31 -8.70 -5.46
N ASP A 76 -14.03 -9.97 -5.76
CA ASP A 76 -13.77 -10.99 -4.75
C ASP A 76 -12.42 -10.79 -4.06
N GLN A 77 -11.43 -10.23 -4.76
CA GLN A 77 -10.15 -9.82 -4.17
C GLN A 77 -10.39 -8.76 -3.10
N VAL A 78 -11.13 -7.71 -3.42
CA VAL A 78 -11.48 -6.64 -2.46
C VAL A 78 -12.23 -7.22 -1.26
N GLU A 79 -13.23 -8.08 -1.48
CA GLU A 79 -14.00 -8.66 -0.38
C GLU A 79 -13.14 -9.60 0.50
N THR A 80 -12.20 -10.35 -0.10
CA THR A 80 -11.24 -11.18 0.63
C THR A 80 -10.36 -10.33 1.55
N LEU A 81 -9.81 -9.22 1.05
CA LEU A 81 -8.99 -8.33 1.89
C LEU A 81 -9.82 -7.66 2.99
N LYS A 82 -11.03 -7.20 2.66
CA LYS A 82 -11.95 -6.54 3.59
C LYS A 82 -12.39 -7.48 4.71
N SER A 83 -12.75 -8.72 4.38
CA SER A 83 -13.12 -9.74 5.36
C SER A 83 -11.95 -10.09 6.29
N LEU A 84 -10.72 -10.20 5.76
CA LEU A 84 -9.53 -10.40 6.58
C LEU A 84 -9.27 -9.21 7.53
N GLU A 85 -9.38 -7.97 7.03
CA GLU A 85 -9.16 -6.75 7.81
C GLU A 85 -10.19 -6.59 8.94
N LEU A 86 -11.45 -6.95 8.69
CA LEU A 86 -12.54 -6.86 9.66
C LEU A 86 -12.67 -8.09 10.57
N SER A 87 -11.99 -9.20 10.24
CA SER A 87 -12.09 -10.45 10.99
C SER A 87 -11.72 -10.28 12.46
N GLN A 88 -12.48 -10.98 13.31
CA GLN A 88 -12.24 -11.15 14.75
C GLN A 88 -11.72 -12.55 15.08
N ASP A 89 -11.51 -13.40 14.07
CA ASP A 89 -10.99 -14.75 14.26
C ASP A 89 -9.50 -14.68 14.65
N GLU A 90 -9.18 -15.23 15.82
CA GLU A 90 -7.82 -15.28 16.35
C GLU A 90 -6.89 -16.09 15.44
N ASN A 91 -7.40 -17.04 14.66
CA ASN A 91 -6.59 -17.86 13.75
C ASN A 91 -6.00 -17.04 12.60
N VAL A 92 -6.64 -15.93 12.20
CA VAL A 92 -6.18 -15.08 11.09
C VAL A 92 -5.53 -13.78 11.57
N VAL A 93 -5.35 -13.60 12.88
CA VAL A 93 -4.80 -12.36 13.45
C VAL A 93 -3.41 -12.01 12.90
N GLY A 94 -2.58 -13.03 12.62
CA GLY A 94 -1.27 -12.85 12.02
C GLY A 94 -1.36 -12.31 10.59
N ALA A 95 -2.22 -12.91 9.75
CA ALA A 95 -2.45 -12.47 8.38
C ALA A 95 -3.08 -11.08 8.33
N LYS A 96 -4.02 -10.79 9.23
CA LYS A 96 -4.61 -9.46 9.40
C LYS A 96 -3.56 -8.40 9.71
N LYS A 97 -2.68 -8.64 10.70
CA LYS A 97 -1.59 -7.72 11.04
C LYS A 97 -0.67 -7.50 9.84
N ALA A 98 -0.26 -8.58 9.17
CA ALA A 98 0.58 -8.50 7.99
C ALA A 98 -0.06 -7.70 6.84
N LEU A 99 -1.37 -7.88 6.60
CA LEU A 99 -2.11 -7.10 5.61
C LEU A 99 -2.11 -5.60 5.96
N VAL A 100 -2.36 -5.26 7.23
CA VAL A 100 -2.38 -3.86 7.67
C VAL A 100 -1.02 -3.20 7.52
N GLU A 101 0.07 -3.88 7.93
CA GLU A 101 1.43 -3.36 7.78
C GLU A 101 1.80 -3.16 6.29
N PHE A 102 1.49 -4.14 5.43
CA PHE A 102 1.70 -4.03 3.99
C PHE A 102 0.91 -2.85 3.39
N LYS A 103 -0.37 -2.75 3.75
CA LYS A 103 -1.28 -1.69 3.28
C LYS A 103 -0.77 -0.30 3.67
N GLN A 104 -0.28 -0.14 4.90
CA GLN A 104 0.30 1.12 5.35
C GLN A 104 1.51 1.53 4.53
N GLN A 105 2.43 0.60 4.23
CA GLN A 105 3.59 0.90 3.38
C GLN A 105 3.19 1.26 1.95
N VAL A 106 2.26 0.52 1.36
CA VAL A 106 1.74 0.81 0.00
C VAL A 106 1.16 2.22 -0.06
N ILE A 107 0.32 2.59 0.90
CA ILE A 107 -0.29 3.92 0.96
C ILE A 107 0.78 5.00 1.18
N ALA A 108 1.71 4.79 2.12
CA ALA A 108 2.78 5.74 2.39
C ALA A 108 3.62 6.00 1.14
N TYR A 109 4.10 4.96 0.47
CA TYR A 109 4.91 5.12 -0.73
C TYR A 109 4.12 5.75 -1.88
N TYR A 110 2.85 5.37 -2.07
CA TYR A 110 1.99 5.97 -3.09
C TYR A 110 1.84 7.48 -2.92
N LEU A 111 1.51 7.93 -1.71
CA LEU A 111 1.30 9.35 -1.40
C LEU A 111 2.59 10.17 -1.48
N THR A 112 3.76 9.53 -1.38
CA THR A 112 5.07 10.18 -1.52
C THR A 112 5.59 10.26 -2.96
N THR A 113 4.89 9.66 -3.93
CA THR A 113 5.31 9.77 -5.33
C THR A 113 5.05 11.16 -5.89
N GLU A 114 5.92 11.65 -6.77
CA GLU A 114 5.80 12.97 -7.40
C GLU A 114 4.45 13.15 -8.11
N GLU A 115 4.02 12.14 -8.88
CA GLU A 115 2.76 12.21 -9.62
C GLU A 115 1.54 12.39 -8.70
N ILE A 116 1.50 11.63 -7.59
CA ILE A 116 0.40 11.73 -6.63
C ILE A 116 0.50 13.02 -5.81
N GLY A 117 1.70 13.36 -5.33
CA GLY A 117 1.97 14.56 -4.55
C GLY A 117 1.61 15.84 -5.28
N GLU A 118 1.95 15.96 -6.57
CA GLU A 118 1.76 17.20 -7.31
C GLU A 118 0.39 17.33 -8.00
N LYS A 119 -0.20 16.22 -8.47
CA LYS A 119 -1.42 16.27 -9.29
C LYS A 119 -2.69 15.88 -8.54
N PHE A 120 -2.56 15.02 -7.52
CA PHE A 120 -3.71 14.45 -6.82
C PHE A 120 -3.85 14.95 -5.38
N LEU A 121 -2.77 15.44 -4.77
CA LEU A 121 -2.75 16.13 -3.48
C LEU A 121 -2.57 17.64 -3.66
N ASN A 122 -2.84 18.41 -2.60
CA ASN A 122 -2.47 19.83 -2.56
C ASN A 122 -0.96 19.94 -2.31
N TYR A 123 -0.24 20.55 -3.24
CA TYR A 123 1.21 20.77 -3.12
C TYR A 123 1.51 22.26 -2.94
N LEU A 124 2.27 22.60 -1.88
CA LEU A 124 2.75 23.96 -1.64
C LEU A 124 4.29 24.00 -1.69
N PRO A 125 4.90 24.20 -2.88
CA PRO A 125 6.35 24.17 -3.02
C PRO A 125 7.05 25.32 -2.29
N ILE A 126 6.33 26.40 -1.96
CA ILE A 126 6.87 27.58 -1.29
C ILE A 126 5.98 27.90 -0.08
N PRO A 127 6.47 27.68 1.17
CA PRO A 127 5.72 28.02 2.36
C PRO A 127 5.38 29.52 2.39
N GLY A 128 4.09 29.84 2.23
CA GLY A 128 3.56 31.20 2.33
C GLY A 128 3.12 31.54 3.76
N PHE A 129 2.31 32.60 3.90
CA PHE A 129 1.72 32.95 5.19
C PHE A 129 0.80 31.85 5.71
N TYR A 130 0.99 31.47 6.98
CA TYR A 130 0.13 30.50 7.64
C TYR A 130 -1.29 31.06 7.83
N LYS A 131 -2.30 30.35 7.30
CA LYS A 131 -3.72 30.66 7.50
C LYS A 131 -4.33 29.60 8.43
N PRO A 132 -4.52 29.90 9.72
CA PRO A 132 -4.91 28.91 10.73
C PRO A 132 -6.35 28.38 10.60
N CYS A 133 -7.23 29.11 9.92
CA CYS A 133 -8.67 28.82 9.91
C CYS A 133 -9.26 28.95 8.50
N ILE A 134 -8.85 28.05 7.61
CA ILE A 134 -9.45 27.87 6.29
C ILE A 134 -10.31 26.60 6.29
N SER A 135 -11.42 26.61 5.57
CA SER A 135 -12.23 25.40 5.35
C SER A 135 -11.53 24.43 4.39
N VAL A 136 -11.93 23.16 4.38
CA VAL A 136 -11.43 22.17 3.41
C VAL A 136 -11.84 22.49 1.97
N ASP A 137 -12.99 23.15 1.79
CA ASP A 137 -13.49 23.62 0.49
C ASP A 137 -12.54 24.68 -0.11
N GLU A 138 -11.96 25.55 0.71
CA GLU A 138 -10.99 26.57 0.27
C GLU A 138 -9.69 25.98 -0.30
N VAL A 139 -9.46 24.67 -0.08
CA VAL A 139 -8.30 23.93 -0.56
C VAL A 139 -8.72 22.72 -1.40
N ASN A 140 -9.82 22.87 -2.16
CA ASN A 140 -10.31 21.88 -3.13
C ASN A 140 -10.65 20.50 -2.53
N ASN A 141 -10.90 20.41 -1.22
CA ASN A 141 -11.19 19.16 -0.52
C ASN A 141 -10.14 18.05 -0.71
N LYS A 142 -8.90 18.43 -1.00
CA LYS A 142 -7.77 17.50 -1.16
C LYS A 142 -6.89 17.49 0.08
N ALA A 143 -6.31 16.33 0.39
CA ALA A 143 -5.23 16.24 1.38
C ALA A 143 -3.98 16.94 0.86
N TRP A 144 -3.10 17.40 1.76
CA TRP A 144 -1.83 18.03 1.40
C TRP A 144 -0.74 16.98 1.20
N ALA A 145 0.11 17.21 0.20
CA ALA A 145 1.39 16.53 0.06
C ALA A 145 2.38 17.04 1.12
N LEU A 146 3.43 16.24 1.36
CA LEU A 146 4.48 16.51 2.35
C LEU A 146 5.34 17.73 1.99
#